data_AF-A0A436CXL4-F1
#
_entry.id   AF-A0A436CXL4-F1
#
_cell.length_a   1.000
_cell.length_b   1.000
_cell.length_c   1.000
_cell.angle_alpha   90.00
_cell.angle_beta   90.00
_cell.angle_gamma   90.00
#
_symmetry.space_group_name_H-M   'P 1'
#
loop_
_entity.id
_entity.type
_entity.pdbx_description
1 polymer ?
#
loop_
_entity_poly.entity_id
_entity_poly.type
_entity_poly.pdbx_seq_one_letter_code
_entity_poly.pdbx_strand_id
1 'polypeptide(L)'
;SWPSGHATVGTMMGIILSDMVPEKRAEIMARAAEYAHNREVGGIHYASDVEMGRISGSVIAAVLLNRDDFKAEYEVARAELRSDLGM
;
A
#
# COMPACT_ATOMS: atom_id res chain seq x y z
N SER A 1 9.48 -1.83 -16.62
CA SER A 1 8.21 -1.11 -16.84
C SER A 1 7.01 -1.95 -16.40
N TRP A 2 6.81 -3.17 -16.91
CA TRP A 2 5.64 -3.99 -16.58
C TRP A 2 5.88 -5.14 -15.56
N PRO A 3 5.02 -5.29 -14.53
CA PRO A 3 4.18 -4.24 -13.94
C PRO A 3 5.05 -3.19 -13.24
N SER A 4 4.46 -2.05 -12.87
CA SER A 4 5.19 -1.04 -12.09
C SER A 4 5.40 -1.52 -10.66
N GLY A 5 6.65 -1.88 -10.32
CA GLY A 5 7.01 -2.25 -8.94
C GLY A 5 6.75 -1.13 -7.92
N HIS A 6 6.87 0.14 -8.33
CA HIS A 6 6.55 1.27 -7.47
C HIS A 6 5.05 1.36 -7.18
N ALA A 7 4.19 1.16 -8.19
CA ALA A 7 2.75 1.11 -7.98
C ALA A 7 2.33 -0.13 -7.15
N THR A 8 3.01 -1.27 -7.33
CA THR A 8 2.83 -2.48 -6.50
C THR A 8 3.11 -2.20 -5.03
N VAL A 9 4.31 -1.71 -4.70
CA VAL A 9 4.69 -1.45 -3.32
C VAL A 9 3.83 -0.34 -2.71
N GLY A 10 3.59 0.75 -3.43
CA GLY A 10 2.76 1.86 -2.96
C GLY A 10 1.33 1.44 -2.64
N THR A 11 0.72 0.59 -3.49
CA THR A 11 -0.63 0.08 -3.26
C THR A 11 -0.67 -0.89 -2.08
N MET A 12 0.29 -1.81 -2.00
CA MET A 12 0.40 -2.76 -0.90
C MET A 12 0.55 -2.02 0.45
N MET A 13 1.47 -1.06 0.53
CA MET A 13 1.68 -0.25 1.73
C MET A 13 0.44 0.58 2.07
N GLY A 14 -0.21 1.18 1.07
CA GLY A 14 -1.45 1.92 1.26
C GLY A 14 -2.54 1.09 1.94
N ILE A 15 -2.76 -0.13 1.46
CA ILE A 15 -3.75 -1.06 2.04
C ILE A 15 -3.38 -1.37 3.50
N ILE A 16 -2.15 -1.84 3.75
CA ILE A 16 -1.68 -2.23 5.09
C ILE A 16 -1.80 -1.06 6.07
N LEU A 17 -1.30 0.13 5.73
CA LEU A 17 -1.37 1.31 6.59
C LEU A 17 -2.81 1.76 6.83
N SER A 18 -3.67 1.66 5.81
CA SER A 18 -5.09 2.01 5.94
C SER A 18 -5.89 1.04 6.81
N ASP A 19 -5.42 -0.21 6.95
CA ASP A 19 -5.99 -1.18 7.88
C ASP A 19 -5.48 -0.96 9.32
N MET A 20 -4.23 -0.47 9.47
CA MET A 20 -3.68 -0.10 10.78
C MET A 20 -4.37 1.15 11.36
N VAL A 21 -4.70 2.13 10.51
CA VAL A 21 -5.36 3.39 10.87
C VAL A 21 -6.61 3.63 10.01
N PRO A 22 -7.72 2.92 10.28
CA PRO A 22 -8.96 3.05 9.51
C PRO A 22 -9.52 4.48 9.46
N GLU A 23 -9.25 5.27 10.50
CA GLU A 23 -9.65 6.67 10.63
C GLU A 23 -9.01 7.57 9.56
N LYS A 24 -7.92 7.11 8.92
CA LYS A 24 -7.16 7.79 7.85
C LYS A 24 -7.16 7.02 6.53
N ARG A 25 -8.04 6.03 6.38
CA ARG A 25 -8.07 5.14 5.20
C ARG A 25 -8.18 5.93 3.90
N ALA A 26 -9.07 6.91 3.84
CA ALA A 26 -9.29 7.69 2.61
C ALA A 26 -8.02 8.47 2.21
N GLU A 27 -7.39 9.15 3.16
CA GLU A 27 -6.18 9.95 2.93
C GLU A 27 -4.99 9.07 2.55
N ILE A 28 -4.79 7.94 3.23
CA ILE A 28 -3.70 6.99 2.94
C ILE A 28 -3.89 6.39 1.53
N MET A 29 -5.09 5.95 1.18
CA MET A 29 -5.36 5.35 -0.13
C MET A 29 -5.28 6.38 -1.25
N ALA A 30 -5.70 7.62 -1.02
CA ALA A 30 -5.51 8.72 -1.97
C ALA A 30 -4.02 8.98 -2.22
N ARG A 31 -3.21 9.00 -1.14
CA ARG A 31 -1.75 9.17 -1.25
C ARG A 31 -1.08 8.03 -2.03
N ALA A 32 -1.50 6.78 -1.79
CA ALA A 32 -0.99 5.63 -2.53
C ALA A 32 -1.35 5.70 -4.03
N ALA A 33 -2.57 6.15 -4.36
CA ALA A 33 -2.99 6.35 -5.75
C ALA A 33 -2.19 7.45 -6.45
N GLU A 34 -1.96 8.58 -5.77
CA GLU A 34 -1.14 9.67 -6.29
C GLU A 34 0.31 9.23 -6.54
N TYR A 35 0.90 8.48 -5.60
CA TYR A 35 2.25 7.94 -5.75
C TYR A 35 2.39 7.03 -6.97
N ALA A 36 1.38 6.19 -7.24
CA ALA A 36 1.33 5.33 -8.41
C ALA A 36 1.16 6.13 -9.71
N HIS A 37 0.26 7.12 -9.72
CA HIS A 37 0.02 7.99 -10.88
C HIS A 37 1.26 8.83 -11.25
N ASN A 38 2.04 9.29 -10.26
CA ASN A 38 3.26 10.04 -10.50
C ASN A 38 4.30 9.26 -11.32
N ARG A 39 4.18 7.93 -11.42
CA ARG A 39 5.04 7.11 -12.27
C ARG A 39 4.71 7.28 -13.76
N GLU A 40 3.45 7.57 -14.08
CA GLU A 40 3.03 7.95 -15.44
C GLU A 40 3.47 9.38 -15.76
N VAL A 41 3.22 10.32 -14.83
CA VAL A 41 3.60 11.73 -14.99
C VAL A 41 5.10 11.88 -15.20
N GLY A 42 5.92 11.10 -14.48
CA GLY A 42 7.36 11.07 -14.64
C GLY A 42 7.86 10.39 -15.92
N GLY A 43 6.97 9.83 -16.76
CA GLY A 43 7.32 9.19 -18.03
C GLY A 43 8.10 7.87 -17.90
N ILE A 44 8.08 7.25 -16.72
CA ILE A 44 8.86 6.03 -16.41
C ILE A 44 8.03 4.75 -16.44
N HIS A 45 6.71 4.87 -16.44
CA HIS A 45 5.76 3.77 -16.56
C HIS A 45 4.60 4.15 -17.47
N TYR A 46 4.11 3.19 -18.24
CA TYR A 46 2.84 3.33 -18.95
C TYR A 46 1.67 3.19 -17.96
N ALA A 47 0.51 3.77 -18.29
CA ALA A 47 -0.69 3.65 -17.46
C ALA A 47 -1.06 2.18 -17.17
N SER A 48 -0.85 1.30 -18.15
CA SER A 48 -1.08 -0.13 -17.99
C SER A 48 -0.13 -0.75 -16.94
N ASP A 49 1.15 -0.38 -16.92
CA ASP A 49 2.12 -0.84 -15.92
C ASP A 49 1.66 -0.50 -14.50
N VAL A 50 1.13 0.72 -14.33
CA VAL A 50 0.65 1.24 -13.06
C VAL A 50 -0.61 0.50 -12.62
N GLU A 51 -1.54 0.27 -13.53
CA GLU A 51 -2.76 -0.48 -13.22
C GLU A 51 -2.46 -1.92 -12.79
N MET A 52 -1.61 -2.63 -13.52
CA MET A 52 -1.20 -3.97 -13.08
C MET A 52 -0.34 -3.97 -11.83
N GLY A 53 0.39 -2.89 -11.56
CA GLY A 53 1.06 -2.69 -10.27
C GLY A 53 0.05 -2.58 -9.13
N ARG A 54 -1.02 -1.80 -9.27
CA ARG A 54 -2.10 -1.70 -8.27
C ARG A 54 -2.76 -3.04 -8.00
N ILE A 55 -3.10 -3.79 -9.04
CA ILE A 55 -3.68 -5.14 -8.92
C ILE A 55 -2.71 -6.06 -8.18
N SER A 56 -1.45 -6.09 -8.61
CA SER A 56 -0.40 -6.92 -7.98
C SER A 56 -0.22 -6.57 -6.50
N GLY A 57 -0.15 -5.28 -6.16
CA GLY A 57 -0.01 -4.80 -4.78
C GLY A 57 -1.19 -5.21 -3.90
N SER A 58 -2.41 -5.17 -4.45
CA SER A 58 -3.62 -5.59 -3.74
C SER A 58 -3.63 -7.08 -3.44
N VAL A 59 -3.21 -7.92 -4.39
CA VAL A 59 -3.07 -9.37 -4.19
C VAL A 59 -1.99 -9.68 -3.15
N ILE A 60 -0.84 -9.01 -3.22
CA ILE A 60 0.25 -9.20 -2.24
C ILE A 60 -0.22 -8.81 -0.84
N ALA A 61 -0.89 -7.67 -0.67
CA ALA A 61 -1.44 -7.26 0.62
C ALA A 61 -2.41 -8.31 1.19
N ALA A 62 -3.33 -8.83 0.36
CA ALA A 62 -4.25 -9.88 0.77
C ALA A 62 -3.52 -11.17 1.20
N VAL A 63 -2.45 -11.56 0.49
CA VAL A 63 -1.63 -12.72 0.87
C VAL A 63 -0.90 -12.46 2.20
N LEU A 64 -0.27 -11.30 2.37
CA LEU A 64 0.44 -10.94 3.60
C LEU A 64 -0.49 -10.96 4.82
N LEU A 65 -1.67 -10.36 4.69
CA LEU A 65 -2.69 -10.34 5.75
C LEU A 65 -3.25 -11.74 6.09
N ASN A 66 -2.92 -12.78 5.34
CA ASN A 66 -3.27 -14.16 5.64
C ASN A 66 -2.11 -15.00 6.21
N ARG A 67 -0.89 -14.46 6.29
CA ARG A 67 0.25 -15.19 6.87
C ARG A 67 0.41 -14.89 8.36
N ASP A 68 0.64 -15.93 9.15
CA ASP A 68 0.73 -15.80 10.61
C ASP A 68 1.99 -15.06 11.07
N ASP A 69 3.11 -15.23 10.35
CA ASP A 69 4.36 -14.49 10.62
C ASP A 69 4.18 -12.98 10.41
N PHE A 70 3.54 -12.60 9.30
CA PHE A 70 3.25 -11.20 9.03
C PHE A 70 2.24 -10.60 10.02
N LYS A 71 1.18 -11.34 10.39
CA LYS A 71 0.19 -10.87 11.37
C LYS A 71 0.82 -10.56 12.73
N ALA A 72 1.79 -11.36 13.17
CA ALA A 72 2.49 -11.13 14.43
C ALA A 72 3.23 -9.78 14.43
N GLU A 73 3.97 -9.47 13.36
CA GLU A 73 4.66 -8.18 13.20
C GLU A 73 3.69 -7.03 12.93
N TYR A 74 2.61 -7.29 12.20
CA TYR A 74 1.55 -6.31 11.91
C TYR A 74 0.91 -5.75 13.18
N GLU A 75 0.56 -6.61 14.15
CA GLU A 75 -0.07 -6.14 15.40
C GLU A 75 0.90 -5.29 16.24
N VAL A 76 2.19 -5.64 16.26
CA VAL A 76 3.22 -4.84 16.95
C VAL A 76 3.34 -3.46 16.28
N ALA A 77 3.51 -3.43 14.96
CA ALA A 77 3.64 -2.18 14.20
C ALA A 77 2.37 -1.33 14.28
N ARG A 78 1.19 -1.95 14.30
CA ARG A 78 -0.09 -1.26 14.47
C ARG A 78 -0.19 -0.61 15.85
N ALA A 79 0.22 -1.29 16.90
CA ALA A 79 0.22 -0.73 18.26
C ALA A 79 1.19 0.45 18.38
N GLU A 80 2.40 0.32 17.86
CA GLU A 80 3.41 1.39 17.81
C GLU A 80 2.90 2.61 17.06
N LEU A 81 2.41 2.42 15.82
CA LEU A 81 1.89 3.50 14.99
C LEU A 81 0.73 4.24 15.65
N ARG A 82 -0.19 3.52 16.29
CA ARG A 82 -1.34 4.15 16.97
C ARG A 82 -0.90 4.93 18.21
N SER A 83 0.03 4.38 18.99
CA SER A 83 0.63 5.08 20.14
C SER A 83 1.28 6.40 19.71
N ASP A 84 2.08 6.38 18.65
CA ASP A 84 2.78 7.58 18.14
C ASP A 84 1.83 8.65 17.59
N LEU A 85 0.65 8.24 17.13
CA LEU A 85 -0.40 9.12 16.67
C LEU A 85 -1.37 9.56 17.79
N GLY A 86 -1.16 9.09 19.03
CA GLY A 86 -2.01 9.42 20.18
C GLY A 86 -3.40 8.80 20.14
N MET A 87 -3.53 7.59 19.57
CA MET A 87 -4.79 6.86 19.33
C MET A 87 -4.90 5.51 20.06
#